data_AF-A0A0W8G417-F1
#
_entry.id   AF-A0A0W8G417-F1
#
_cell.length_a   1.000
_cell.length_b   1.000
_cell.length_c   1.000
_cell.angle_alpha   90.00
_cell.angle_beta   90.00
_cell.angle_gamma   90.00
#
_symmetry.space_group_name_H-M   'P 1'
#
loop_
_entity.id
_entity.type
_entity.pdbx_description
1 polymer ?
#
loop_
_entity_poly.entity_id
_entity_poly.type
_entity_poly.pdbx_seq_one_letter_code
_entity_poly.pdbx_strand_id
1 'polypeptide(L)'
;MTDDTPAKRMRGVFSTESSHYLGFGGSRRRVSQQIFVMAEELEDGDFSIQRLNRNFLPSGPVKILKREELLRQYVPEPSIYMNKVVPIMRRMEETVERGDRHRERSELFSAEFEYQTALGLDEDHVRATFGLGLTYLERHEAENAERVFRKLVRLEAAFQTEHKHLFNEFGIQMRKLGMYSQAMKYYARAFQLSKDDEHLIYNMARTLYEKGNAKVSRRFLEKALGMKPDFEECRQFLEYLDARNKEAAPTPGLPPGAEPSPPPASPDM
;
A
#
# COMPACT_ATOMS: atom_id res chain seq x y z
N MET A 1 15.09 -16.86 34.59
CA MET A 1 14.10 -15.79 34.34
C MET A 1 14.83 -14.68 33.63
N THR A 2 14.96 -14.78 32.32
CA THR A 2 15.43 -13.67 31.47
C THR A 2 14.19 -12.84 31.17
N ASP A 3 14.16 -11.64 31.73
CA ASP A 3 13.16 -10.62 31.45
C ASP A 3 13.36 -10.17 29.99
N ASP A 4 12.75 -10.90 29.07
CA ASP A 4 12.79 -10.67 27.62
C ASP A 4 11.75 -9.60 27.23
N THR A 5 11.67 -8.55 28.04
CA THR A 5 10.91 -7.36 27.67
C THR A 5 11.71 -6.67 26.57
N PRO A 6 11.22 -6.61 25.31
CA PRO A 6 11.97 -5.97 24.24
C PRO A 6 12.32 -4.56 24.67
N ALA A 7 13.63 -4.24 24.67
CA ALA A 7 14.12 -2.93 25.05
C ALA A 7 13.30 -1.87 24.31
N LYS A 8 12.69 -0.95 25.06
CA LYS A 8 11.79 0.06 24.51
C LYS A 8 12.58 0.92 23.53
N ARG A 9 12.43 0.64 22.24
CA ARG A 9 13.11 1.33 21.14
C ARG A 9 12.88 2.83 21.24
N MET A 10 13.95 3.61 21.12
CA MET A 10 13.90 5.06 21.25
C MET A 10 13.17 5.68 20.06
N ARG A 11 12.25 6.58 20.37
CA ARG A 11 11.44 7.30 19.40
C ARG A 11 11.29 8.74 19.83
N GLY A 12 11.57 9.70 18.95
CA GLY A 12 11.47 11.12 19.30
C GLY A 12 11.62 12.07 18.12
N VAL A 13 11.39 13.35 18.37
CA VAL A 13 11.62 14.41 17.39
C VAL A 13 12.99 15.00 17.63
N PHE A 14 13.67 15.32 16.54
CA PHE A 14 14.91 16.07 16.54
C PHE A 14 14.84 17.24 15.57
N SER A 15 15.68 18.24 15.74
CA SER A 15 15.79 19.38 14.84
C SER A 15 17.21 19.59 14.32
N THR A 16 17.31 20.21 13.14
CA THR A 16 18.56 20.71 12.57
C THR A 16 18.30 22.04 11.86
N GLU A 17 19.32 22.86 11.68
CA GLU A 17 19.21 24.13 10.96
C GLU A 17 19.67 23.99 9.51
N SER A 18 18.80 24.38 8.56
CA SER A 18 19.23 24.65 7.19
C SER A 18 19.36 26.15 7.00
N SER A 19 20.48 26.61 6.42
CA SER A 19 20.64 28.03 6.08
C SER A 19 20.83 28.24 4.59
N HIS A 20 20.00 29.11 4.01
CA HIS A 20 20.12 29.55 2.62
C HIS A 20 20.37 31.06 2.57
N TYR A 21 21.10 31.50 1.55
CA TYR A 21 21.34 32.92 1.29
C TYR A 21 20.36 33.42 0.22
N LEU A 22 19.51 34.38 0.57
CA LEU A 22 18.58 35.05 -0.33
C LEU A 22 19.17 36.39 -0.80
N GLY A 23 19.19 36.63 -2.11
CA GLY A 23 19.66 37.88 -2.74
C GLY A 23 20.95 37.74 -3.57
N PHE A 24 21.27 38.79 -4.32
CA PHE A 24 22.48 38.91 -5.16
C PHE A 24 23.31 40.12 -4.73
N GLY A 25 24.64 39.99 -4.63
CA GLY A 25 25.53 41.09 -4.23
C GLY A 25 25.36 41.50 -2.76
N GLY A 26 25.44 42.81 -2.47
CA GLY A 26 25.40 43.37 -1.10
C GLY A 26 24.07 43.21 -0.33
N SER A 27 23.03 42.63 -0.95
CA SER A 27 21.72 42.36 -0.33
C SER A 27 21.54 40.92 0.18
N ARG A 28 22.62 40.11 0.18
CA ARG A 28 22.58 38.71 0.63
C ARG A 28 22.19 38.62 2.12
N ARG A 29 21.00 38.08 2.40
CA ARG A 29 20.55 37.75 3.76
C ARG A 29 20.56 36.24 3.99
N ARG A 30 21.15 35.81 5.11
CA ARG A 30 21.06 34.43 5.57
C ARG A 30 19.70 34.21 6.21
N VAL A 31 18.95 33.24 5.71
CA VAL A 31 17.70 32.77 6.31
C VAL A 31 17.97 31.36 6.82
N SER A 32 17.90 31.17 8.14
CA SER A 32 17.90 29.87 8.78
C SER A 32 16.48 29.37 8.94
N GLN A 33 16.25 28.11 8.60
CA GLN A 33 15.00 27.41 8.83
C GLN A 33 15.30 26.16 9.67
N GLN A 34 14.58 26.03 10.77
CA GLN A 34 14.61 24.83 11.59
C GLN A 34 13.81 23.72 10.88
N ILE A 35 14.45 22.56 10.71
CA ILE A 35 13.84 21.37 10.12
C ILE A 35 13.65 20.35 11.24
N PHE A 36 12.43 19.88 11.43
CA PHE A 36 12.13 18.81 12.36
C PHE A 36 12.10 17.46 11.65
N VAL A 37 12.66 16.45 12.31
CA VAL A 37 12.65 15.07 11.86
C VAL A 37 12.11 14.18 12.98
N MET A 38 11.32 13.18 12.61
CA MET A 38 11.02 12.05 13.46
C MET A 38 12.17 11.05 13.35
N ALA A 39 12.65 10.55 14.49
CA ALA A 39 13.66 9.50 14.56
C ALA A 39 13.12 8.29 15.33
N GLU A 40 13.32 7.10 14.78
CA GLU A 40 12.91 5.82 15.36
C GLU A 40 14.08 4.84 15.32
N GLU A 41 14.38 4.26 16.47
CA GLU A 41 15.44 3.25 16.62
C GLU A 41 15.02 1.92 15.98
N LEU A 42 15.92 1.37 15.17
CA LEU A 42 15.80 0.09 14.48
C LEU A 42 16.43 -1.03 15.31
N GLU A 43 16.28 -2.28 14.85
CA GLU A 43 16.73 -3.47 15.59
C GLU A 43 18.25 -3.57 15.74
N ASP A 44 18.97 -3.03 14.76
CA ASP A 44 20.43 -2.97 14.70
C ASP A 44 21.02 -1.78 15.49
N GLY A 45 20.17 -0.94 16.08
CA GLY A 45 20.56 0.25 16.85
C GLY A 45 20.79 1.51 16.01
N ASP A 46 20.64 1.42 14.69
CA ASP A 46 20.57 2.58 13.80
C ASP A 46 19.19 3.26 13.92
N PHE A 47 19.06 4.44 13.32
CA PHE A 47 17.85 5.24 13.36
C PHE A 47 17.29 5.47 11.97
N SER A 48 16.00 5.18 11.80
CA SER A 48 15.25 5.73 10.68
C SER A 48 14.89 7.19 11.00
N ILE A 49 15.08 8.07 10.02
CA ILE A 49 14.69 9.47 10.11
C ILE A 49 13.77 9.86 8.95
N GLN A 50 12.71 10.59 9.28
CA GLN A 50 11.78 11.18 8.32
C GLN A 50 11.53 12.64 8.68
N ARG A 51 11.36 13.50 7.66
CA ARG A 51 11.00 14.90 7.91
C ARG A 51 9.57 14.98 8.41
N LEU A 52 9.32 15.95 9.29
CA LEU A 52 7.96 16.31 9.65
C LEU A 52 7.37 17.25 8.59
N ASN A 53 6.16 16.95 8.13
CA ASN A 53 5.39 17.85 7.27
C ASN A 53 4.85 19.06 8.08
N ARG A 54 4.12 19.96 7.42
CA ARG A 54 3.54 21.16 8.06
C ARG A 54 2.61 20.87 9.23
N ASN A 55 2.06 19.66 9.30
CA ASN A 55 1.16 19.19 10.34
C ASN A 55 1.89 18.39 11.42
N PHE A 56 3.22 18.35 11.42
CA PHE A 56 4.04 17.57 12.36
C PHE A 56 3.88 16.04 12.23
N LEU A 57 3.45 15.54 11.07
CA LEU A 57 3.47 14.11 10.78
C LEU A 57 4.75 13.72 10.02
N PRO A 58 5.37 12.58 10.35
CA PRO A 58 6.46 12.01 9.54
C PRO A 58 5.98 11.79 8.11
N SER A 59 6.70 12.30 7.12
CA SER A 59 6.30 12.22 5.71
C SER A 59 7.52 12.26 4.77
N GLY A 60 7.36 11.65 3.60
CA GLY A 60 8.42 11.54 2.59
C GLY A 60 9.42 10.41 2.85
N PRO A 61 10.62 10.47 2.24
CA PRO A 61 11.56 9.36 2.25
C PRO A 61 12.19 9.13 3.62
N VAL A 62 12.31 7.86 4.00
CA VAL A 62 13.10 7.40 5.15
C VAL A 62 14.59 7.49 4.81
N LYS A 63 15.40 8.01 5.73
CA LYS A 63 16.86 7.83 5.69
C LYS A 63 17.31 7.09 6.92
N ILE A 64 18.37 6.30 6.79
CA ILE A 64 18.98 5.58 7.92
C ILE A 64 20.22 6.37 8.37
N LEU A 65 20.35 6.58 9.67
CA LEU A 65 21.49 7.24 10.30
C LEU A 65 21.99 6.40 11.47
N LYS A 66 23.31 6.40 11.66
CA LYS A 66 23.90 5.87 12.89
C LYS A 66 23.56 6.76 14.07
N ARG A 67 23.49 6.18 15.26
CA ARG A 67 23.23 6.92 16.50
C ARG A 67 24.18 8.11 16.70
N GLU A 68 25.48 7.91 16.51
CA GLU A 68 26.47 8.97 16.70
C GLU A 68 26.28 10.10 15.70
N GLU A 69 25.83 9.79 14.49
CA GLU A 69 25.56 10.77 13.45
C GLU A 69 24.31 11.60 13.77
N LEU A 70 23.23 10.94 14.22
CA LEU A 70 22.02 11.60 14.69
C LEU A 70 22.35 12.60 15.82
N LEU A 71 23.08 12.15 16.84
CA LEU A 71 23.43 12.98 18.01
C LEU A 71 24.41 14.11 17.68
N ARG A 72 25.20 14.00 16.60
CA ARG A 72 26.11 15.06 16.14
C ARG A 72 25.41 16.11 15.29
N GLN A 73 24.45 15.71 14.47
CA GLN A 73 23.82 16.58 13.45
C GLN A 73 22.48 17.17 13.89
N TYR A 74 21.85 16.58 14.91
CA TYR A 74 20.50 16.94 15.33
C TYR A 74 20.39 17.15 16.85
N VAL A 75 19.45 18.01 17.23
CA VAL A 75 19.14 18.33 18.62
C VAL A 75 17.80 17.68 19.01
N PRO A 76 17.71 16.98 20.16
CA PRO A 76 16.44 16.40 20.62
C PRO A 76 15.39 17.47 20.97
N GLU A 77 14.14 17.23 20.57
CA GLU A 77 13.00 18.14 20.73
C GLU A 77 11.83 17.45 21.45
N PRO A 78 11.98 17.05 22.73
CA PRO A 78 10.98 16.26 23.45
C PRO A 78 9.62 16.97 23.56
N SER A 79 9.61 18.31 23.70
CA SER A 79 8.39 19.10 23.74
C SER A 79 7.62 19.07 22.42
N ILE A 80 8.31 19.07 21.27
CA ILE A 80 7.67 18.94 19.96
C ILE A 80 7.08 17.54 19.79
N TYR A 81 7.82 16.51 20.21
CA TYR A 81 7.33 15.14 20.18
C TYR A 81 6.04 14.98 21.01
N MET A 82 6.06 15.35 22.28
CA MET A 82 4.95 15.10 23.20
C MET A 82 3.73 16.00 22.93
N ASN A 83 3.95 17.28 22.58
CA ASN A 83 2.86 18.25 22.51
C ASN A 83 2.32 18.46 21.09
N LYS A 84 3.06 18.07 20.04
CA LYS A 84 2.64 18.26 18.64
C LYS A 84 2.54 16.94 17.89
N VAL A 85 3.60 16.15 17.85
CA VAL A 85 3.66 14.92 17.03
C VAL A 85 2.76 13.82 17.58
N VAL A 86 2.87 13.47 18.86
CA VAL A 86 2.05 12.39 19.44
C VAL A 86 0.55 12.65 19.28
N PRO A 87 0.01 13.85 19.60
CA PRO A 87 -1.41 14.12 19.41
C PRO A 87 -1.86 14.05 17.95
N ILE A 88 -1.08 14.58 17.00
CA ILE A 88 -1.49 14.57 15.59
C ILE A 88 -1.38 13.18 14.98
N MET A 89 -0.40 12.38 15.37
CA MET A 89 -0.30 10.98 14.98
C MET A 89 -1.48 10.17 15.49
N ARG A 90 -1.86 10.37 16.77
CA ARG A 90 -3.05 9.70 17.32
C ARG A 90 -4.32 10.11 16.57
N ARG A 91 -4.49 11.41 16.31
CA ARG A 91 -5.62 11.91 15.51
C ARG A 91 -5.63 11.34 14.10
N MET A 92 -4.46 11.18 13.48
CA MET A 92 -4.34 10.58 12.16
C MET A 92 -4.86 9.15 12.16
N GLU A 93 -4.35 8.32 13.08
CA GLU A 93 -4.79 6.92 13.22
C GLU A 93 -6.29 6.83 13.50
N GLU A 94 -6.79 7.58 14.48
CA GLU A 94 -8.22 7.62 14.84
C GLU A 94 -9.11 8.00 13.64
N THR A 95 -8.63 8.89 12.75
CA THR A 95 -9.36 9.34 11.56
C THR A 95 -9.40 8.25 10.49
N VAL A 96 -8.28 7.57 10.27
CA VAL A 96 -8.22 6.44 9.34
C VAL A 96 -9.09 5.28 9.82
N GLU A 97 -9.02 4.95 11.11
CA GLU A 97 -9.87 3.91 11.70
C GLU A 97 -11.37 4.26 11.62
N ARG A 98 -11.75 5.54 11.76
CA ARG A 98 -13.14 5.96 11.51
C ARG A 98 -13.53 5.72 10.06
N GLY A 99 -12.66 6.07 9.11
CA GLY A 99 -12.86 5.79 7.69
C GLY A 99 -13.05 4.30 7.40
N ASP A 100 -12.22 3.44 7.99
CA ASP A 100 -12.32 1.98 7.85
C ASP A 100 -13.67 1.47 8.39
N ARG A 101 -14.06 1.88 9.61
CA ARG A 101 -15.34 1.50 10.21
C ARG A 101 -16.55 1.95 9.39
N HIS A 102 -16.51 3.16 8.82
CA HIS A 102 -17.58 3.63 7.94
C HIS A 102 -17.65 2.79 6.66
N ARG A 103 -16.51 2.45 6.06
CA ARG A 103 -16.46 1.60 4.85
C ARG A 103 -17.01 0.20 5.13
N GLU A 104 -16.61 -0.43 6.23
CA GLU A 104 -17.13 -1.74 6.66
C GLU A 104 -18.66 -1.75 6.82
N ARG A 105 -19.24 -0.63 7.23
CA ARG A 105 -20.70 -0.44 7.35
C ARG A 105 -21.37 0.01 6.05
N SER A 106 -20.64 0.11 4.95
CA SER A 106 -21.10 0.66 3.67
C SER A 106 -21.58 2.12 3.76
N GLU A 107 -21.11 2.87 4.75
CA GLU A 107 -21.36 4.31 4.93
C GLU A 107 -20.35 5.11 4.07
N LEU A 108 -20.39 4.90 2.76
CA LEU A 108 -19.29 5.22 1.84
C LEU A 108 -18.97 6.72 1.73
N PHE A 109 -19.95 7.62 1.90
CA PHE A 109 -19.70 9.06 1.92
C PHE A 109 -19.00 9.51 3.21
N SER A 110 -19.33 8.91 4.34
CA SER A 110 -18.66 9.16 5.62
C SER A 110 -17.23 8.62 5.61
N ALA A 111 -17.03 7.44 5.00
CA ALA A 111 -15.71 6.88 4.77
C ALA A 111 -14.84 7.82 3.92
N GLU A 112 -15.36 8.29 2.78
CA GLU A 112 -14.68 9.27 1.93
C GLU A 112 -14.28 10.52 2.72
N PHE A 113 -15.20 11.09 3.51
CA PHE A 113 -14.93 12.29 4.31
C PHE A 113 -13.79 12.08 5.32
N GLU A 114 -13.78 10.96 6.04
CA GLU A 114 -12.73 10.66 7.02
C GLU A 114 -11.38 10.42 6.32
N TYR A 115 -11.33 9.67 5.22
CA TYR A 115 -10.08 9.49 4.48
C TYR A 115 -9.56 10.80 3.88
N GLN A 116 -10.44 11.65 3.33
CA GLN A 116 -10.04 12.99 2.86
C GLN A 116 -9.53 13.87 4.00
N THR A 117 -10.12 13.77 5.19
CA THR A 117 -9.64 14.44 6.39
C THR A 117 -8.23 13.98 6.77
N ALA A 118 -7.99 12.66 6.77
CA ALA A 118 -6.68 12.07 7.00
C ALA A 118 -5.64 12.54 5.95
N LEU A 119 -6.02 12.55 4.67
CA LEU A 119 -5.17 13.02 3.58
C LEU A 119 -4.91 14.54 3.61
N GLY A 120 -5.75 15.31 4.31
CA GLY A 120 -5.47 16.72 4.62
C GLY A 120 -4.37 16.90 5.66
N LEU A 121 -4.17 15.91 6.54
CA LEU A 121 -3.10 15.88 7.54
C LEU A 121 -1.78 15.37 6.94
N ASP A 122 -1.85 14.29 6.18
CA ASP A 122 -0.72 13.74 5.44
C ASP A 122 -1.17 13.28 4.05
N GLU A 123 -0.77 14.03 3.04
CA GLU A 123 -1.20 13.79 1.66
C GLU A 123 -0.72 12.42 1.17
N ASP A 124 0.43 11.94 1.61
CA ASP A 124 1.03 10.70 1.12
C ASP A 124 0.68 9.48 1.99
N HIS A 125 -0.30 9.61 2.90
CA HIS A 125 -0.67 8.54 3.80
C HIS A 125 -1.24 7.34 3.06
N VAL A 126 -0.53 6.21 3.14
CA VAL A 126 -0.79 5.02 2.32
C VAL A 126 -2.15 4.41 2.64
N ARG A 127 -2.42 4.06 3.90
CA ARG A 127 -3.67 3.39 4.31
C ARG A 127 -4.92 4.24 4.01
N ALA A 128 -4.83 5.55 4.19
CA ALA A 128 -5.92 6.47 3.87
C ALA A 128 -6.15 6.57 2.36
N THR A 129 -5.07 6.59 1.57
CA THR A 129 -5.17 6.57 0.11
C THR A 129 -5.81 5.27 -0.38
N PHE A 130 -5.47 4.13 0.24
CA PHE A 130 -6.11 2.84 -0.03
C PHE A 130 -7.60 2.83 0.29
N GLY A 131 -7.94 3.23 1.51
CA GLY A 131 -9.32 3.29 1.98
C GLY A 131 -10.18 4.14 1.06
N LEU A 132 -9.70 5.33 0.68
CA LEU A 132 -10.40 6.21 -0.26
C LEU A 132 -10.61 5.54 -1.63
N GLY A 133 -9.58 4.84 -2.13
CA GLY A 133 -9.68 4.11 -3.39
C GLY A 133 -10.72 2.99 -3.33
N LEU A 134 -10.70 2.17 -2.26
CA LEU A 134 -11.67 1.10 -2.04
C LEU A 134 -13.09 1.67 -1.96
N THR A 135 -13.28 2.78 -1.25
CA THR A 135 -14.56 3.49 -1.17
C THR A 135 -15.08 3.92 -2.55
N TYR A 136 -14.20 4.44 -3.43
CA TYR A 136 -14.61 4.77 -4.80
C TYR A 136 -14.94 3.54 -5.64
N LEU A 137 -14.19 2.45 -5.48
CA LEU A 137 -14.47 1.18 -6.17
C LEU A 137 -15.83 0.60 -5.73
N GLU A 138 -16.12 0.58 -4.43
CA GLU A 138 -17.40 0.12 -3.87
C GLU A 138 -18.60 0.98 -4.35
N ARG A 139 -18.37 2.26 -4.67
CA ARG A 139 -19.36 3.16 -5.28
C ARG A 139 -19.43 3.06 -6.82
N HIS A 140 -18.64 2.20 -7.44
CA HIS A 140 -18.50 2.10 -8.90
C HIS A 140 -18.01 3.39 -9.58
N GLU A 141 -17.27 4.24 -8.86
CA GLU A 141 -16.73 5.50 -9.35
C GLU A 141 -15.34 5.30 -9.97
N ALA A 142 -15.31 4.68 -11.15
CA ALA A 142 -14.07 4.27 -11.82
C ALA A 142 -13.07 5.41 -12.06
N GLU A 143 -13.54 6.62 -12.38
CA GLU A 143 -12.67 7.78 -12.62
C GLU A 143 -11.96 8.26 -11.35
N ASN A 144 -12.69 8.32 -10.23
CA ASN A 144 -12.12 8.69 -8.93
C ASN A 144 -11.15 7.61 -8.44
N ALA A 145 -11.52 6.33 -8.58
CA ALA A 145 -10.63 5.21 -8.29
C ALA A 145 -9.36 5.24 -9.15
N GLU A 146 -9.44 5.63 -10.43
CA GLU A 146 -8.26 5.78 -11.29
C GLU A 146 -7.32 6.88 -10.78
N ARG A 147 -7.85 8.02 -10.34
CA ARG A 147 -7.04 9.10 -9.76
C ARG A 147 -6.28 8.61 -8.53
N VAL A 148 -6.95 7.88 -7.64
CA VAL A 148 -6.33 7.28 -6.45
C VAL A 148 -5.27 6.26 -6.85
N PHE A 149 -5.57 5.38 -7.80
CA PHE A 149 -4.62 4.40 -8.33
C PHE A 149 -3.35 5.07 -8.87
N ARG A 150 -3.48 6.16 -9.66
CA ARG A 150 -2.32 6.91 -10.19
C ARG A 150 -1.44 7.50 -9.09
N LYS A 151 -2.03 7.86 -7.95
CA LYS A 151 -1.28 8.30 -6.76
C LYS A 151 -0.58 7.12 -6.09
N LEU A 152 -1.30 6.05 -5.79
CA LEU A 152 -0.75 4.85 -5.14
C LEU A 152 0.47 4.27 -5.87
N VAL A 153 0.44 4.16 -7.20
CA VAL A 153 1.57 3.60 -7.96
C VAL A 153 2.86 4.43 -7.89
N ARG A 154 2.75 5.71 -7.52
CA ARG A 154 3.89 6.63 -7.34
C ARG A 154 4.42 6.66 -5.90
N LEU A 155 3.62 6.19 -4.93
CA LEU A 155 4.03 6.12 -3.53
C LEU A 155 4.86 4.86 -3.31
N GLU A 156 6.17 5.00 -3.16
CA GLU A 156 7.05 3.86 -2.88
C GLU A 156 6.71 3.19 -1.55
N ALA A 157 6.42 4.01 -0.53
CA ALA A 157 5.97 3.56 0.78
C ALA A 157 4.73 2.68 0.68
N ALA A 158 3.89 2.88 -0.34
CA ALA A 158 2.71 2.07 -0.51
C ALA A 158 3.11 0.59 -0.57
N PHE A 159 4.08 0.21 -1.40
CA PHE A 159 4.37 -1.20 -1.69
C PHE A 159 5.34 -1.87 -0.71
N GLN A 160 5.35 -1.43 0.54
CA GLN A 160 6.09 -2.08 1.61
C GLN A 160 5.31 -3.28 2.16
N THR A 161 6.03 -4.24 2.76
CA THR A 161 5.45 -5.51 3.25
C THR A 161 4.31 -5.28 4.25
N GLU A 162 4.38 -4.23 5.06
CA GLU A 162 3.34 -3.87 6.04
C GLU A 162 1.97 -3.57 5.41
N HIS A 163 1.96 -3.12 4.16
CA HIS A 163 0.74 -2.75 3.44
C HIS A 163 0.28 -3.81 2.44
N LYS A 164 0.97 -4.96 2.37
CA LYS A 164 0.71 -6.05 1.40
C LYS A 164 -0.77 -6.43 1.29
N HIS A 165 -1.45 -6.56 2.42
CA HIS A 165 -2.87 -6.90 2.49
C HIS A 165 -3.76 -5.87 1.76
N LEU A 166 -3.45 -4.57 1.88
CA LEU A 166 -4.17 -3.50 1.20
C LEU A 166 -4.02 -3.59 -0.34
N PHE A 167 -2.86 -4.03 -0.83
CA PHE A 167 -2.68 -4.27 -2.27
C PHE A 167 -3.55 -5.40 -2.76
N ASN A 168 -3.57 -6.50 -2.01
CA ASN A 168 -4.35 -7.65 -2.40
C ASN A 168 -5.83 -7.28 -2.50
N GLU A 169 -6.37 -6.62 -1.47
CA GLU A 169 -7.77 -6.16 -1.46
C GLU A 169 -8.08 -5.22 -2.63
N PHE A 170 -7.27 -4.19 -2.84
CA PHE A 170 -7.48 -3.19 -3.90
C PHE A 170 -7.47 -3.82 -5.30
N GLY A 171 -6.49 -4.69 -5.57
CA GLY A 171 -6.40 -5.42 -6.83
C GLY A 171 -7.57 -6.36 -7.08
N ILE A 172 -8.03 -7.08 -6.04
CA ILE A 172 -9.17 -7.97 -6.12
C ILE A 172 -10.45 -7.19 -6.43
N GLN A 173 -10.67 -6.04 -5.78
CA GLN A 173 -11.85 -5.21 -6.05
C GLN A 173 -11.85 -4.65 -7.47
N MET A 174 -10.70 -4.13 -7.95
CA MET A 174 -10.58 -3.70 -9.36
C MET A 174 -10.90 -4.84 -10.34
N ARG A 175 -10.42 -6.06 -10.06
CA ARG A 175 -10.74 -7.24 -10.87
C ARG A 175 -12.25 -7.54 -10.86
N LYS A 176 -12.88 -7.61 -9.69
CA LYS A 176 -14.32 -7.88 -9.54
C LYS A 176 -15.21 -6.86 -10.28
N LEU A 177 -14.74 -5.62 -10.41
CA LEU A 177 -15.41 -4.55 -11.14
C LEU A 177 -15.12 -4.54 -12.65
N GLY A 178 -14.40 -5.53 -13.17
CA GLY A 178 -14.04 -5.61 -14.60
C GLY A 178 -12.92 -4.66 -15.02
N MET A 179 -12.26 -3.97 -14.09
CA MET A 179 -11.14 -3.05 -14.35
C MET A 179 -9.82 -3.83 -14.56
N TYR A 180 -9.85 -4.83 -15.44
CA TYR A 180 -8.77 -5.82 -15.58
C TYR A 180 -7.43 -5.22 -15.98
N SER A 181 -7.44 -4.21 -16.87
CA SER A 181 -6.20 -3.55 -17.32
C SER A 181 -5.52 -2.78 -16.19
N GLN A 182 -6.30 -2.15 -15.31
CA GLN A 182 -5.85 -1.41 -14.14
C GLN A 182 -5.33 -2.38 -13.08
N ALA A 183 -6.09 -3.44 -12.78
CA ALA A 183 -5.67 -4.52 -11.89
C ALA A 183 -4.32 -5.12 -12.32
N MET A 184 -4.11 -5.38 -13.62
CA MET A 184 -2.83 -5.89 -14.12
C MET A 184 -1.67 -4.90 -13.96
N LYS A 185 -1.88 -3.60 -14.21
CA LYS A 185 -0.85 -2.57 -13.97
C LYS A 185 -0.49 -2.49 -12.48
N TYR A 186 -1.51 -2.59 -11.64
CA TYR A 186 -1.37 -2.55 -10.20
C TYR A 186 -0.57 -3.75 -9.68
N TYR A 187 -0.98 -4.96 -10.03
CA TYR A 187 -0.26 -6.18 -9.67
C TYR A 187 1.16 -6.21 -10.23
N ALA A 188 1.39 -5.70 -11.44
CA ALA A 188 2.75 -5.61 -11.99
C ALA A 188 3.66 -4.69 -11.14
N ARG A 189 3.12 -3.58 -10.60
CA ARG A 189 3.88 -2.71 -9.70
C ARG A 189 4.15 -3.40 -8.36
N ALA A 190 3.15 -4.07 -7.78
CA ALA A 190 3.33 -4.86 -6.57
C ALA A 190 4.37 -5.98 -6.75
N PHE A 191 4.37 -6.63 -7.91
CA PHE A 191 5.30 -7.73 -8.24
C PHE A 191 6.75 -7.25 -8.36
N GLN A 192 6.98 -6.01 -8.80
CA GLN A 192 8.34 -5.44 -8.80
C GLN A 192 8.95 -5.34 -7.40
N LEU A 193 8.10 -5.25 -6.38
CA LEU A 193 8.47 -4.94 -4.99
C LEU A 193 8.38 -6.18 -4.10
N SER A 194 7.48 -7.12 -4.42
CA SER A 194 7.39 -8.46 -3.83
C SER A 194 7.58 -9.52 -4.93
N LYS A 195 8.85 -9.75 -5.32
CA LYS A 195 9.20 -10.60 -6.48
C LYS A 195 8.84 -12.08 -6.31
N ASP A 196 8.68 -12.52 -5.06
CA ASP A 196 8.49 -13.92 -4.70
C ASP A 196 7.11 -14.14 -4.03
N ASP A 197 6.06 -13.58 -4.63
CA ASP A 197 4.68 -13.78 -4.17
C ASP A 197 3.87 -14.61 -5.18
N GLU A 198 3.71 -15.89 -4.90
CA GLU A 198 2.93 -16.82 -5.70
C GLU A 198 1.44 -16.47 -5.76
N HIS A 199 0.88 -15.91 -4.68
CA HIS A 199 -0.52 -15.50 -4.60
C HIS A 199 -0.80 -14.29 -5.49
N LEU A 200 0.16 -13.36 -5.57
CA LEU A 200 0.10 -12.25 -6.52
C LEU A 200 0.09 -12.72 -7.98
N ILE A 201 0.94 -13.70 -8.32
CA ILE A 201 0.98 -14.30 -9.67
C ILE A 201 -0.33 -15.02 -9.98
N TYR A 202 -0.89 -15.75 -9.02
CA TYR A 202 -2.21 -16.39 -9.14
C TYR A 202 -3.32 -15.36 -9.39
N ASN A 203 -3.34 -14.25 -8.65
CA ASN A 203 -4.30 -13.16 -8.87
C ASN A 203 -4.16 -12.52 -10.25
N MET A 204 -2.93 -12.33 -10.75
CA MET A 204 -2.69 -11.89 -12.14
C MET A 204 -3.24 -12.90 -13.15
N ALA A 205 -3.05 -14.20 -12.93
CA ALA A 205 -3.58 -15.25 -13.78
C ALA A 205 -5.12 -15.21 -13.84
N ARG A 206 -5.77 -15.02 -12.69
CA ARG A 206 -7.22 -14.88 -12.59
C ARG A 206 -7.74 -13.65 -13.32
N THR A 207 -7.09 -12.50 -13.14
CA THR A 207 -7.43 -11.27 -13.88
C THR A 207 -7.27 -11.46 -15.39
N LEU A 208 -6.23 -12.17 -15.84
CA LEU A 208 -6.02 -12.47 -17.26
C LEU A 208 -7.11 -13.40 -17.82
N TYR A 209 -7.52 -14.40 -17.04
CA TYR A 209 -8.61 -15.29 -17.43
C TYR A 209 -9.93 -14.55 -17.58
N GLU A 210 -10.31 -13.74 -16.58
CA GLU A 210 -11.55 -12.96 -16.58
C GLU A 210 -11.56 -11.86 -17.65
N LYS A 211 -10.38 -11.39 -18.08
CA LYS A 211 -10.20 -10.53 -19.27
C LYS A 211 -10.36 -11.29 -20.60
N GLY A 212 -10.48 -12.62 -20.59
CA GLY A 212 -10.61 -13.48 -21.77
C GLY A 212 -9.29 -14.04 -22.31
N ASN A 213 -8.17 -13.88 -21.59
CA ASN A 213 -6.86 -14.35 -22.03
C ASN A 213 -6.42 -15.63 -21.30
N ALA A 214 -7.16 -16.72 -21.53
CA ALA A 214 -6.92 -18.02 -20.89
C ALA A 214 -5.52 -18.60 -21.18
N LYS A 215 -4.96 -18.36 -22.38
CA LYS A 215 -3.62 -18.83 -22.76
C LYS A 215 -2.53 -18.19 -21.90
N VAL A 216 -2.58 -16.88 -21.70
CA VAL A 216 -1.58 -16.18 -20.85
C VAL A 216 -1.86 -16.48 -19.37
N SER A 217 -3.13 -16.59 -18.96
CA SER A 217 -3.51 -17.02 -17.60
C SER A 217 -2.83 -18.35 -17.22
N ARG A 218 -2.90 -19.38 -18.07
CA ARG A 218 -2.22 -20.67 -17.85
C ARG A 218 -0.73 -20.51 -17.56
N ARG A 219 -0.01 -19.71 -18.36
CA ARG A 219 1.45 -19.49 -18.16
C ARG A 219 1.76 -18.88 -16.80
N PHE A 220 0.88 -18.02 -16.28
CA PHE A 220 1.03 -17.46 -14.94
C PHE A 220 0.71 -18.49 -13.85
N LEU A 221 -0.31 -19.34 -14.03
CA LEU A 221 -0.60 -20.44 -13.11
C LEU A 221 0.56 -21.44 -13.02
N GLU A 222 1.12 -21.84 -14.16
CA GLU A 222 2.31 -22.71 -14.23
C GLU A 222 3.50 -22.09 -13.51
N LYS A 223 3.70 -20.77 -13.64
CA LYS A 223 4.75 -20.04 -12.91
C LYS A 223 4.48 -20.05 -11.39
N ALA A 224 3.24 -19.83 -10.96
CA ALA A 224 2.88 -19.86 -9.54
C ALA A 224 3.09 -21.26 -8.93
N LEU A 225 2.74 -22.34 -9.64
CA LEU A 225 3.04 -23.72 -9.22
C LEU A 225 4.53 -24.03 -9.20
N GLY A 226 5.30 -23.46 -10.14
CA GLY A 226 6.76 -23.58 -10.13
C GLY A 226 7.42 -22.96 -8.88
N MET A 227 6.77 -21.95 -8.27
CA MET A 227 7.22 -21.34 -7.02
C MET A 227 6.69 -22.11 -5.79
N LYS A 228 5.44 -22.56 -5.84
CA LYS A 228 4.78 -23.33 -4.78
C LYS A 228 4.09 -24.55 -5.37
N PRO A 229 4.75 -25.72 -5.38
CA PRO A 229 4.19 -26.95 -5.94
C PRO A 229 2.88 -27.41 -5.27
N ASP A 230 2.71 -27.08 -3.98
CA ASP A 230 1.54 -27.43 -3.16
C ASP A 230 0.44 -26.36 -3.19
N PHE A 231 0.44 -25.47 -4.20
CA PHE A 231 -0.59 -24.45 -4.36
C PHE A 231 -1.88 -25.04 -4.94
N GLU A 232 -2.72 -25.56 -4.05
CA GLU A 232 -3.95 -26.29 -4.37
C GLU A 232 -4.90 -25.49 -5.27
N GLU A 233 -5.18 -24.22 -4.94
CA GLU A 233 -6.08 -23.38 -5.73
C GLU A 233 -5.57 -23.14 -7.15
N CYS A 234 -4.24 -23.05 -7.31
CA CYS A 234 -3.61 -22.91 -8.62
C CYS A 234 -3.77 -24.19 -9.46
N ARG A 235 -3.61 -25.37 -8.83
CA ARG A 235 -3.81 -26.67 -9.48
C ARG A 235 -5.26 -26.85 -9.93
N GLN A 236 -6.22 -26.57 -9.04
CA GLN A 236 -7.65 -26.62 -9.35
C GLN A 236 -8.00 -25.68 -10.51
N PHE A 237 -7.40 -24.49 -10.57
CA PHE A 237 -7.65 -23.56 -11.66
C PHE A 237 -7.07 -24.08 -12.99
N LEU A 238 -5.88 -24.69 -13.01
CA LEU A 238 -5.35 -25.32 -14.21
C LEU A 238 -6.21 -26.48 -14.70
N GLU A 239 -6.67 -27.35 -13.79
CA GLU A 239 -7.59 -28.44 -14.11
C GLU A 239 -8.91 -27.92 -14.71
N TYR A 240 -9.45 -26.84 -14.15
CA TYR A 240 -10.61 -26.15 -14.70
C TYR A 240 -10.35 -25.63 -16.12
N LEU A 241 -9.18 -25.02 -16.39
CA LEU A 241 -8.81 -24.58 -17.74
C LEU A 241 -8.63 -25.75 -18.72
N ASP A 242 -8.13 -26.90 -18.25
CA ASP A 242 -7.97 -28.12 -19.05
C ASP A 242 -9.30 -28.76 -19.41
N ALA A 243 -10.22 -28.86 -18.45
CA ALA A 243 -11.58 -29.35 -18.67
C ALA A 243 -12.32 -28.49 -19.71
N ARG A 244 -12.27 -27.16 -19.54
CA ARG A 244 -12.91 -26.22 -20.48
C ARG A 244 -12.32 -26.27 -21.88
N ASN A 245 -11.01 -26.48 -22.02
CA ASN A 245 -10.39 -26.62 -23.34
C ASN A 245 -10.79 -27.94 -24.05
N LYS A 246 -11.09 -28.99 -23.28
CA LYS A 246 -11.64 -30.25 -23.81
C LYS A 246 -13.11 -30.11 -24.21
N GLU A 247 -13.91 -29.36 -23.45
CA GLU A 247 -15.33 -29.07 -23.78
C GLU A 247 -15.49 -28.07 -24.95
N ALA A 248 -14.54 -27.14 -25.11
CA ALA A 248 -14.50 -26.20 -26.23
C ALA A 248 -13.97 -26.84 -27.53
N ALA A 249 -13.45 -28.08 -27.48
CA ALA A 249 -13.28 -28.88 -28.68
C ALA A 249 -14.67 -29.15 -29.28
N PRO A 250 -14.88 -29.03 -30.59
CA PRO A 250 -16.23 -29.01 -31.15
C PRO A 250 -16.95 -30.34 -30.93
N THR A 251 -17.82 -30.41 -29.92
CA THR A 251 -18.93 -31.35 -29.89
C THR A 251 -20.11 -30.73 -30.64
N PRO A 252 -20.57 -31.33 -31.76
CA PRO A 252 -21.70 -30.79 -32.50
C PRO A 252 -22.98 -30.88 -31.66
N GLY A 253 -23.61 -29.74 -31.34
CA GLY A 253 -25.06 -29.66 -31.13
C GLY A 253 -25.62 -29.36 -29.74
N LEU A 254 -24.91 -28.71 -28.81
CA LEU A 254 -25.54 -28.22 -27.55
C LEU A 254 -25.42 -26.70 -27.37
N PRO A 255 -26.51 -26.02 -26.96
CA PRO A 255 -26.48 -24.59 -26.63
C PRO A 255 -25.75 -24.35 -25.29
N PRO A 256 -25.13 -23.17 -25.11
CA PRO A 256 -24.40 -22.86 -23.88
C PRO A 256 -25.38 -22.72 -22.70
N GLY A 257 -25.25 -23.60 -21.71
CA GLY A 257 -25.90 -23.47 -20.40
C GLY A 257 -25.18 -22.46 -19.51
N ALA A 258 -25.86 -22.00 -18.46
CA ALA A 258 -25.34 -21.00 -17.51
C ALA A 258 -23.98 -21.42 -16.91
N GLU A 259 -23.04 -20.47 -16.89
CA GLU A 259 -21.62 -20.70 -16.65
C GLU A 259 -21.28 -20.96 -15.16
N PRO A 260 -20.53 -22.03 -14.83
CA PRO A 260 -19.95 -22.18 -13.49
C PRO A 260 -18.72 -21.27 -13.32
N SER A 261 -18.69 -20.54 -12.20
CA SER A 261 -17.60 -19.66 -11.81
C SER A 261 -16.28 -20.43 -11.54
N PRO A 262 -15.10 -19.87 -11.85
CA PRO A 262 -13.83 -20.44 -11.42
C PRO A 262 -13.74 -20.51 -9.88
N PRO A 263 -12.88 -21.37 -9.32
CA PRO A 263 -12.78 -21.55 -7.87
C PRO A 263 -12.61 -20.21 -7.12
N PRO A 264 -13.27 -20.04 -5.95
CA PRO A 264 -13.14 -18.83 -5.15
C PRO A 264 -11.68 -18.60 -4.75
N ALA A 265 -11.29 -17.33 -4.62
CA ALA A 265 -10.03 -17.01 -3.95
C ALA A 265 -10.29 -17.14 -2.43
N SER A 266 -9.35 -17.75 -1.72
CA SER A 266 -9.42 -17.90 -0.26
C SER A 266 -9.59 -16.52 0.42
N PRO A 267 -10.47 -16.40 1.44
CA PRO A 267 -10.74 -15.14 2.13
C PRO A 267 -9.60 -14.67 3.04
N ASP A 268 -8.60 -15.51 3.29
CA ASP A 268 -7.46 -15.19 4.15
C ASP A 268 -6.18 -15.14 3.31
N MET A 269 -5.65 -13.92 3.10
CA MET A 269 -4.22 -13.54 3.05
C MET A 269 -4.02 -12.08 2.63
#